data_AF-A0A9E4FJQ1-F1
#
_entry.id   AF-A0A9E4FJQ1-F1
#
_cell.length_a   1.000
_cell.length_b   1.000
_cell.length_c   1.000
_cell.angle_alpha   90.00
_cell.angle_beta   90.00
_cell.angle_gamma   90.00
#
_symmetry.space_group_name_H-M   'P 1'
#
loop_
_entity.id
_entity.type
_entity.pdbx_description
1 polymer ?
#
loop_
_entity_poly.entity_id
_entity_poly.type
_entity_poly.pdbx_seq_one_letter_code
_entity_poly.pdbx_strand_id
1 'polypeptide(L)' 'MTESEGLSALDYAEIHNLYAFYNLSSDSGAPEDYASCFTEDGEMIVAQRGLIAKGRADLVTYKRNDQASRGGR' A
#
# COMPACT_ATOMS: atom_id res chain seq x y z
N MET A 1 -15.68 -20.60 18.51
CA MET A 1 -14.62 -20.48 17.48
C MET A 1 -15.27 -20.86 16.17
N THR A 2 -15.59 -19.88 15.34
CA THR A 2 -16.01 -20.13 13.96
C THR A 2 -14.78 -20.58 13.19
N GLU A 3 -14.85 -21.77 12.60
CA GLU A 3 -13.83 -22.20 11.65
C GLU A 3 -13.74 -21.17 10.52
N SER A 4 -12.53 -20.68 10.26
CA SER A 4 -12.24 -19.93 9.05
C SER A 4 -12.37 -20.90 7.89
N GLU A 5 -13.42 -20.77 7.08
CA GLU A 5 -13.33 -21.32 5.72
C GLU A 5 -12.05 -20.75 5.09
N GLY A 6 -11.18 -21.63 4.57
CA GLY A 6 -9.93 -21.19 3.97
C GLY A 6 -10.19 -20.26 2.77
N LEU A 7 -9.22 -19.41 2.44
CA LEU A 7 -9.27 -18.57 1.24
C LEU A 7 -9.54 -19.43 0.00
N SER A 8 -10.42 -18.97 -0.89
CA SER A 8 -10.56 -19.62 -2.19
C SER A 8 -9.27 -19.45 -3.01
N ALA A 9 -9.06 -20.32 -4.00
CA ALA A 9 -7.91 -20.19 -4.89
C ALA A 9 -7.90 -18.86 -5.66
N LEU A 10 -9.09 -18.29 -5.96
CA LEU A 10 -9.22 -17.00 -6.61
C LEU A 10 -8.81 -15.86 -5.68
N ASP A 11 -9.34 -15.84 -4.45
CA ASP A 11 -8.98 -14.81 -3.46
C ASP A 11 -7.48 -14.82 -3.18
N TYR A 12 -6.90 -16.02 -3.07
CA TYR A 12 -5.46 -16.18 -2.90
C TYR A 12 -4.69 -15.53 -4.06
N ALA A 13 -5.06 -15.82 -5.31
CA ALA A 13 -4.41 -15.23 -6.47
C ALA A 13 -4.58 -13.70 -6.53
N GLU A 14 -5.78 -13.19 -6.22
CA GLU A 14 -6.06 -11.74 -6.23
C GLU A 14 -5.28 -10.98 -5.16
N ILE A 15 -5.20 -11.52 -3.94
CA ILE A 15 -4.37 -10.94 -2.87
C ILE A 15 -2.90 -10.89 -3.29
N HIS A 16 -2.39 -11.97 -3.89
CA HIS A 16 -1.01 -12.02 -4.39
C HIS A 16 -0.76 -10.99 -5.51
N ASN A 17 -1.70 -10.83 -6.43
CA ASN A 17 -1.61 -9.81 -7.49
C ASN A 17 -1.63 -8.39 -6.92
N LEU A 18 -2.52 -8.11 -5.95
CA LEU A 18 -2.57 -6.83 -5.26
C LEU A 18 -1.25 -6.53 -4.55
N TYR A 19 -0.68 -7.52 -3.86
CA TYR A 19 0.58 -7.35 -3.14
C TYR A 19 1.77 -7.13 -4.10
N ALA A 20 1.79 -7.83 -5.23
CA ALA A 20 2.80 -7.60 -6.27
C ALA A 20 2.69 -6.19 -6.86
N PHE A 21 1.49 -5.73 -7.16
CA PHE A 21 1.24 -4.39 -7.68
C PHE A 21 1.58 -3.28 -6.67
N TYR A 22 1.27 -3.50 -5.40
CA TYR A 22 1.67 -2.63 -4.29
C TYR A 22 3.20 -2.45 -4.23
N ASN A 23 3.96 -3.55 -4.28
CA ASN A 23 5.42 -3.47 -4.24
C ASN A 23 5.99 -2.77 -5.49
N LEU A 24 5.48 -3.11 -6.67
CA LEU A 24 5.92 -2.50 -7.91
C LEU A 24 5.66 -0.99 -7.93
N SER A 25 4.44 -0.55 -7.63
CA SER A 25 4.09 0.88 -7.56
C SER A 25 4.89 1.61 -6.48
N SER A 26 5.16 0.92 -5.37
CA SER A 26 5.99 1.45 -4.30
C SER A 26 7.44 1.70 -4.74
N ASP A 27 8.05 0.76 -5.45
CA ASP A 27 9.45 0.85 -5.84
C ASP A 27 9.66 1.71 -7.09
N SER A 28 8.72 1.69 -8.04
CA SER A 28 8.77 2.49 -9.27
C SER A 28 8.44 3.98 -9.06
N GLY A 29 7.94 4.35 -7.89
CA GLY A 29 7.60 5.74 -7.59
C GLY A 29 6.35 6.23 -8.30
N ALA A 30 5.34 5.37 -8.42
CA ALA A 30 4.01 5.71 -8.93
C ALA A 30 3.04 5.94 -7.75
N PRO A 31 2.89 7.18 -7.24
CA PRO A 31 2.18 7.43 -5.99
C PRO A 31 0.66 7.23 -6.09
N GLU A 32 0.06 7.51 -7.25
CA GLU A 32 -1.37 7.29 -7.50
C GLU A 32 -1.70 5.79 -7.54
N ASP A 33 -0.87 5.01 -8.23
CA ASP A 33 -0.99 3.54 -8.30
C ASP A 33 -0.81 2.91 -6.93
N TYR A 34 0.21 3.35 -6.18
CA TYR A 34 0.43 2.92 -4.79
C TYR A 34 -0.80 3.17 -3.92
N ALA A 35 -1.36 4.39 -3.99
CA ALA A 35 -2.52 4.75 -3.20
C ALA A 35 -3.79 4.01 -3.65
N SER A 36 -3.83 3.47 -4.88
CA SER A 36 -4.92 2.64 -5.38
C SER A 36 -5.01 1.25 -4.77
N CYS A 37 -3.93 0.76 -4.15
CA CYS A 37 -3.92 -0.50 -3.42
C CYS A 37 -4.68 -0.45 -2.08
N PHE A 38 -5.12 0.73 -1.65
CA PHE A 38 -5.84 0.96 -0.41
C PHE A 38 -7.31 1.24 -0.68
N THR A 39 -8.16 0.95 0.31
CA THR A 39 -9.53 1.46 0.34
C THR A 39 -9.53 2.99 0.42
N GLU A 40 -10.67 3.63 0.14
CA GLU A 40 -10.78 5.10 0.14
C GLU A 40 -10.36 5.73 1.48
N ASP A 41 -10.64 5.05 2.58
CA ASP A 41 -10.31 5.40 3.96
C ASP A 41 -9.09 4.64 4.52
N GLY A 42 -8.39 3.88 3.66
CA GLY A 42 -7.29 3.02 4.05
C GLY A 42 -6.10 3.77 4.62
N GLU A 43 -5.31 3.08 5.45
CA GLU A 43 -4.21 3.68 6.21
C GLU A 43 -2.89 2.96 5.94
N MET A 44 -1.82 3.75 5.89
CA MET A 44 -0.46 3.24 5.97
C MET A 44 0.20 3.76 7.24
N ILE A 45 0.78 2.85 8.02
CA ILE A 45 1.38 3.14 9.32
C ILE A 45 2.85 2.71 9.30
N VAL A 46 3.77 3.68 9.47
CA VAL A 46 5.18 3.40 9.76
C VAL A 46 5.43 3.65 11.23
N ALA A 47 5.12 2.66 12.07
CA ALA A 47 5.15 2.80 13.53
C ALA A 47 6.51 3.30 14.07
N GLN A 48 7.61 2.82 13.48
CA GLN A 48 8.97 3.22 13.86
C GLN A 48 9.27 4.72 13.64
N ARG A 49 8.52 5.37 12.74
CA ARG A 49 8.65 6.80 12.42
C ARG A 49 7.49 7.64 12.98
N GLY A 50 6.55 7.03 13.70
CA GLY A 50 5.32 7.68 14.14
C GLY A 50 4.50 8.29 13.00
N LEU A 51 4.63 7.74 11.78
CA LEU A 51 4.00 8.30 10.58
C LEU A 51 2.75 7.50 10.22
N ILE A 52 1.66 8.23 9.97
CA ILE A 52 0.40 7.69 9.49
C ILE A 52 -0.02 8.50 8.27
N ALA A 53 -0.42 7.84 7.20
CA ALA A 53 -1.09 8.45 6.04
C ALA A 53 -2.47 7.81 5.90
N LYS A 54 -3.53 8.62 5.90
CA LYS A 54 -4.91 8.14 5.89
C LYS A 54 -5.67 8.66 4.68
N GLY A 55 -6.27 7.73 3.95
CA GLY A 55 -7.02 8.03 2.75
C GLY A 55 -6.14 8.43 1.57
N ARG A 56 -6.78 8.48 0.40
CA ARG A 56 -6.08 8.53 -0.89
C ARG A 56 -5.11 9.71 -1.03
N ALA A 57 -5.52 10.91 -0.64
CA ALA A 57 -4.71 12.12 -0.80
C ALA A 57 -3.42 12.09 0.05
N ASP A 58 -3.53 11.63 1.30
CA ASP A 58 -2.38 11.53 2.21
C ASP A 58 -1.43 10.42 1.78
N LEU A 59 -1.95 9.29 1.28
CA LEU A 59 -1.14 8.20 0.74
C LEU A 59 -0.32 8.64 -0.47
N VAL A 60 -0.92 9.40 -1.40
CA VAL A 60 -0.21 9.99 -2.55
C VAL A 60 0.88 10.95 -2.06
N THR A 61 0.55 11.83 -1.11
CA THR A 61 1.49 12.82 -0.56
C THR A 61 2.66 12.15 0.15
N TYR A 62 2.39 11.16 1.01
CA TYR A 62 3.40 10.34 1.65
C TYR A 62 4.35 9.74 0.61
N LYS A 63 3.79 9.15 -0.46
CA LYS A 63 4.61 8.43 -1.41
C LYS A 63 5.48 9.36 -2.26
N ARG A 64 4.98 10.54 -2.63
CA ARG A 64 5.79 11.60 -3.27
C ARG A 64 6.97 12.02 -2.39
N ASN A 65 6.74 12.20 -1.09
CA ASN A 65 7.80 12.55 -0.14
C ASN A 65 8.82 11.43 0.06
N ASP A 66 8.38 10.17 0.15
CA ASP A 66 9.25 8.99 0.22
C ASP A 66 10.19 8.93 -1.00
N GLN A 67 9.65 9.12 -2.20
CA GLN A 67 10.45 9.12 -3.44
C GLN A 67 11.46 10.27 -3.49
N ALA A 68 11.03 11.49 -3.15
CA ALA A 68 11.92 12.64 -3.09
C ALA A 68 13.10 12.42 -2.12
N SER A 69 12.87 11.72 -1.00
CA SER A 69 13.92 11.40 -0.03
C SER A 69 14.93 10.34 -0.51
N ARG A 70 14.58 9.51 -1.49
CA ARG A 70 15.45 8.46 -2.04
C ARG A 70 16.43 8.98 -3.10
N GLY A 71 16.07 10.05 -3.81
CA GLY A 71 16.90 10.68 -4.85
C GLY A 71 17.98 11.64 -4.33
N GLY A 72 18.05 11.88 -3.02
CA GLY A 72 19.01 12.80 -2.39
C GLY A 72 20.29 12.14 -1.88
N ARG A 73 20.70 11.01 -2.46
CA ARG A 73 21.90 10.25 -2.08
C ARG A 73 22.94 10.25 -3.19
#